data_AF-A0A016TAY2-F1
#
_entry.id   AF-A0A016TAY2-F1
#
_cell.length_a   1.000
_cell.length_b   1.000
_cell.length_c   1.000
_cell.angle_alpha   90.00
_cell.angle_beta   90.00
_cell.angle_gamma   90.00
#
_symmetry.space_group_name_H-M   'P 1'
#
loop_
_entity.id
_entity.type
_entity.pdbx_description
1 polymer ?
#
loop_
_entity_poly.entity_id
_entity_poly.type
_entity_poly.pdbx_seq_one_letter_code
_entity_poly.pdbx_strand_id
1 'polypeptide(L)'
;MRETVSLPFSFQVIVKTIFIQGMSPDEEKSMMGEVKLLQKMHHPMIIGYYDYFVFENQLAIVMQYAEGGTMERLVQEQKGWL
;
A
#
# COMPACT_ATOMS: atom_id res chain seq x y z
N MET A 1 -6.32 13.87 30.31
CA MET A 1 -6.97 12.54 30.31
C MET A 1 -7.26 12.20 28.86
N ARG A 2 -6.43 11.37 28.23
CA ARG A 2 -6.70 10.81 26.89
C ARG A 2 -6.77 9.31 27.12
N GLU A 3 -7.98 8.76 27.05
CA GLU A 3 -8.20 7.34 27.25
C GLU A 3 -7.75 6.60 25.99
N THR A 4 -6.73 5.76 26.12
CA THR A 4 -6.26 4.89 25.04
C THR A 4 -7.23 3.71 24.93
N VAL A 5 -8.15 3.77 23.97
CA VAL A 5 -9.01 2.62 23.63
C VAL A 5 -8.17 1.62 22.83
N SER A 6 -7.75 0.52 23.45
CA SER A 6 -7.08 -0.58 22.75
C SER A 6 -8.13 -1.37 21.96
N LEU A 7 -8.11 -1.29 20.64
CA LEU A 7 -8.97 -2.12 19.78
C LEU A 7 -8.47 -3.58 19.81
N PRO A 8 -9.35 -4.58 20.01
CA PRO A 8 -8.98 -5.98 20.24
C PRO A 8 -8.51 -6.75 18.99
N PHE A 9 -8.39 -6.09 17.83
CA PHE A 9 -7.98 -6.72 16.58
C PHE A 9 -6.75 -6.01 16.01
N SER A 10 -5.61 -6.69 16.02
CA SER A 10 -4.44 -6.27 15.23
C SER A 10 -4.68 -6.62 13.77
N PHE A 11 -4.94 -5.62 12.94
CA PHE A 11 -5.01 -5.79 11.49
C PHE A 11 -3.65 -5.47 10.87
N GLN A 12 -3.11 -6.41 10.10
CA GLN A 12 -1.89 -6.17 9.32
C GLN A 12 -2.22 -5.45 8.02
N VAL A 13 -1.38 -4.48 7.68
CA VAL A 13 -1.48 -3.69 6.45
C VAL A 13 -0.10 -3.57 5.83
N ILE A 14 -0.06 -3.32 4.53
CA ILE A 14 1.14 -2.81 3.86
C ILE A 14 1.00 -1.31 3.70
N VAL A 15 2.11 -0.60 3.87
CA VAL A 15 2.21 0.82 3.55
C VAL A 15 3.23 0.98 2.44
N LYS A 16 2.78 1.44 1.27
CA LYS A 16 3.65 1.86 0.17
C LYS A 16 3.95 3.35 0.35
N THR A 17 5.22 3.68 0.54
CA THR A 17 5.67 5.06 0.75
C THR A 17 6.33 5.62 -0.51
N ILE A 18 5.99 6.85 -0.88
CA ILE A 18 6.48 7.54 -2.07
C ILE A 18 6.96 8.93 -1.64
N PHE A 19 8.23 9.26 -1.92
CA PHE A 19 8.75 10.60 -1.67
C PHE A 19 8.12 11.60 -2.63
N ILE A 20 7.57 12.70 -2.10
CA ILE A 20 6.96 13.77 -2.91
C ILE A 20 7.87 15.00 -3.03
N GLN A 21 9.03 15.00 -2.37
CA GLN A 21 9.96 16.12 -2.43
C GLN A 21 10.50 16.33 -3.84
N GLY A 22 10.32 17.56 -4.35
CA GLY A 22 10.87 17.96 -5.64
C GLY A 22 10.06 17.48 -6.84
N MET A 23 8.87 16.90 -6.63
CA MET A 23 7.94 16.63 -7.73
C MET A 23 7.49 17.93 -8.38
N SER A 24 7.43 17.91 -9.70
CA SER A 24 6.76 18.93 -10.49
C SER A 24 5.24 18.83 -10.33
N PRO A 25 4.47 19.90 -10.64
CA PRO A 25 3.01 19.86 -10.57
C PRO A 25 2.38 18.76 -11.42
N ASP A 26 2.99 18.41 -12.55
CA ASP A 26 2.51 17.34 -13.43
C ASP A 26 2.76 15.94 -12.82
N GLU A 27 3.90 15.75 -12.15
CA GLU A 27 4.21 14.51 -11.41
C GLU A 27 3.27 14.34 -10.22
N GLU A 28 3.02 15.39 -9.44
CA GLU A 28 2.05 15.37 -8.35
C GLU A 28 0.64 15.02 -8.85
N LYS A 29 0.22 15.62 -9.97
CA LYS A 29 -1.07 15.33 -10.60
C LYS A 29 -1.18 13.88 -11.07
N SER A 30 -0.12 13.36 -11.68
CA SER A 30 -0.04 11.96 -12.13
C SER A 30 -0.11 10.99 -10.94
N MET A 31 0.68 11.25 -9.90
CA MET A 31 0.69 10.49 -8.65
C MET A 31 -0.70 10.46 -8.00
N MET A 32 -1.38 11.61 -7.91
CA MET A 32 -2.75 11.66 -7.39
C MET A 32 -3.76 10.95 -8.29
N GLY A 33 -3.47 10.84 -9.60
CA GLY A 33 -4.21 9.99 -10.53
C GLY A 33 -4.12 8.51 -10.15
N GLU A 34 -2.92 8.02 -9.83
CA GLU A 34 -2.70 6.64 -9.36
C GLU A 34 -3.47 6.36 -8.07
N VAL A 35 -3.39 7.27 -7.09
CA VAL A 35 -4.15 7.13 -5.82
C VAL A 35 -5.65 7.02 -6.07
N LYS A 36 -6.21 7.91 -6.92
CA LYS A 36 -7.64 7.89 -7.27
C LYS A 36 -8.05 6.65 -8.05
N LEU A 37 -7.15 6.09 -8.86
CA LEU A 37 -7.39 4.84 -9.56
C LEU A 37 -7.46 3.69 -8.55
N LEU A 38 -6.46 3.57 -7.68
CA LEU A 38 -6.40 2.54 -6.63
C LEU A 38 -7.63 2.59 -5.71
N GLN A 39 -8.09 3.78 -5.34
CA GLN A 39 -9.33 3.99 -4.56
C GLN A 39 -10.58 3.38 -5.19
N LYS A 40 -10.63 3.27 -6.52
CA LYS A 40 -11.80 2.72 -7.23
C LYS A 40 -11.71 1.20 -7.43
N MET A 41 -10.55 0.60 -7.19
CA MET A 41 -10.30 -0.81 -7.47
C MET A 41 -10.80 -1.69 -6.31
N HIS A 42 -11.93 -2.35 -6.55
CA HIS A 42 -12.54 -3.29 -5.61
C HIS A 42 -12.79 -4.63 -6.31
N HIS A 43 -11.84 -5.56 -6.16
CA HIS A 43 -11.93 -6.88 -6.79
C HIS A 43 -11.24 -7.94 -5.92
N PRO A 44 -11.80 -9.16 -5.77
CA PRO A 44 -11.26 -10.21 -4.90
C PRO A 44 -9.83 -10.67 -5.22
N MET A 45 -9.38 -10.46 -6.46
CA MET A 45 -8.03 -10.84 -6.92
C MET A 45 -7.06 -9.65 -7.04
N ILE A 46 -7.40 -8.49 -6.47
CA ILE A 46 -6.56 -7.29 -6.50
C ILE A 46 -6.34 -6.84 -5.05
N ILE A 47 -5.12 -6.43 -4.72
CA ILE A 47 -4.77 -5.92 -3.39
C ILE A 47 -5.70 -4.76 -3.03
N GLY A 48 -6.44 -4.91 -1.94
CA GLY A 48 -7.38 -3.91 -1.47
C GLY A 48 -6.70 -2.60 -1.06
N TYR A 49 -7.27 -1.49 -1.50
CA TYR A 49 -6.93 -0.15 -1.00
C TYR A 49 -7.71 0.15 0.28
N TYR A 50 -7.06 0.76 1.28
CA TYR A 50 -7.73 1.19 2.52
C TYR A 50 -7.76 2.71 2.66
N ASP A 51 -6.60 3.37 2.60
CA ASP A 51 -6.51 4.82 2.75
C ASP A 51 -5.18 5.36 2.21
N TYR A 52 -5.01 6.69 2.20
CA TYR A 52 -3.73 7.34 1.98
C TYR A 52 -3.58 8.56 2.89
N PHE A 53 -2.34 8.88 3.23
CA PHE A 53 -2.02 10.11 3.95
C PHE A 53 -0.65 10.64 3.54
N VAL A 54 -0.46 11.94 3.72
CA VAL A 54 0.82 12.60 3.47
C VAL A 54 1.42 13.01 4.80
N PHE A 55 2.68 12.63 5.02
CA PHE A 55 3.46 12.99 6.21
C PHE A 55 4.92 13.16 5.82
N GLU A 56 5.63 14.11 6.43
CA GLU A 56 7.08 14.30 6.22
C GLU A 56 7.52 14.26 4.74
N ASN A 57 6.77 14.93 3.87
CA ASN A 57 7.03 14.97 2.42
C ASN A 57 7.06 13.59 1.75
N GLN A 58 6.23 12.68 2.26
CA GLN A 58 5.99 11.36 1.73
C GLN A 58 4.48 11.09 1.64
N LEU A 59 4.06 10.51 0.54
CA LEU A 59 2.75 9.90 0.38
C LEU A 59 2.83 8.46 0.88
N ALA A 60 2.01 8.10 1.87
CA ALA A 60 1.76 6.73 2.28
C ALA A 60 0.42 6.25 1.75
N ILE A 61 0.41 5.07 1.12
CA ILE A 61 -0.78 4.37 0.68
C ILE A 61 -0.93 3.11 1.54
N VAL A 62 -2.05 3.03 2.26
CA VAL A 62 -2.40 1.91 3.14
C VAL A 62 -3.19 0.88 2.34
N MET A 63 -2.72 -0.36 2.37
CA MET A 63 -3.22 -1.44 1.52
C MET A 63 -3.32 -2.76 2.28
N GLN A 64 -4.11 -3.67 1.73
CA GLN A 64 -4.28 -5.03 2.21
C GLN A 64 -2.93 -5.76 2.28
N TYR A 65 -2.67 -6.41 3.42
CA TYR A 65 -1.56 -7.34 3.55
C TYR A 65 -1.92 -8.67 2.88
N ALA A 66 -1.05 -9.15 1.97
CA ALA A 66 -1.17 -10.45 1.33
C ALA A 66 -0.23 -11.46 2.00
N GLU A 67 -0.78 -12.33 2.84
CA GLU A 67 -0.02 -13.31 3.62
C GLU A 67 0.82 -14.27 2.77
N GLY A 68 0.37 -14.58 1.55
CA GLY A 68 1.07 -15.49 0.63
C GLY A 68 2.41 -14.94 0.09
N GLY A 69 2.68 -13.65 0.26
CA GLY A 69 3.82 -13.00 -0.38
C GLY A 69 3.66 -12.91 -1.90
N THR A 70 4.77 -12.77 -2.64
CA THR A 70 4.73 -12.57 -4.09
C THR A 70 4.93 -13.87 -4.88
N MET A 71 4.47 -13.89 -6.12
CA MET A 71 4.71 -15.02 -7.03
C MET A 71 6.21 -15.19 -7.33
N GLU A 72 6.97 -14.10 -7.44
CA GLU A 72 8.43 -14.20 -7.65
C GLU A 72 9.10 -14.98 -6.52
N ARG A 73 8.69 -14.72 -5.26
CA ARG A 73 9.20 -15.46 -4.10
C ARG A 73 8.88 -16.96 -4.23
N LEU A 74 7.64 -17.29 -4.57
CA LEU A 74 7.22 -18.69 -4.76
C LEU A 74 8.04 -19.40 -5.85
N VAL A 75 8.31 -18.74 -6.97
CA VAL A 75 9.14 -19.29 -8.05
C VAL A 75 10.59 -19.47 -7.62
N GLN A 76 11.17 -18.48 -6.92
CA GLN A 76 12.55 -18.57 -6.43
C GLN A 76 12.75 -19.66 -5.38
N GLU A 77 11.73 -19.94 -4.57
CA GLU A 77 11.75 -21.02 -3.57
C GLU A 77 11.69 -22.42 -4.21
N GLN A 78 11.15 -22.54 -5.42
CA GLN A 78 11.09 -23.79 -6.19
C GLN A 78 12.43 -24.18 -6.85
N LYS A 79 13.59 -23.96 -6.21
CA LYS A 79 14.92 -24.38 -6.72
C LYS A 79 15.02 -25.91 -6.96
N GLY A 80 14.47 -26.41 -8.07
CA GLY A 80 14.51 -27.85 -8.37
C GLY A 80 13.67 -28.39 -9.53
N TRP A 81 13.37 -27.62 -10.58
CA TRP A 81 12.91 -28.20 -11.85
C TRP A 81 13.62 -27.56 -13.04
N LEU A 82 14.95 -27.68 -13.06
CA LEU A 82 15.83 -27.79 -14.23
C LEU A 82 17.20 -28.31 -13.76
#